data_AF-A0A0K0FPQ8-F1
#
_entry.id   AF-A0A0K0FPQ8-F1
#
_cell.length_a   1.000
_cell.length_b   1.000
_cell.length_c   1.000
_cell.angle_alpha   90.00
_cell.angle_beta   90.00
_cell.angle_gamma   90.00
#
_symmetry.space_group_name_H-M   'P 1'
#
loop_
_entity.id
_entity.type
_entity.pdbx_description
1 polymer ?
#
loop_
_entity_poly.entity_id
_entity_poly.type
_entity_poly.pdbx_seq_one_letter_code
_entity_poly.pdbx_strand_id
1 'polypeptide(L)'
;MFFELEKKDLEFIKGDSQLEKEKGADGKETAYNGFLINLIDSPGHVDFSSEVTATLRVTDSASVVVHCVSGVCVQTETVLRQAIVERIKPVLFMNKMDRALLELQLEQEGLFQTF
;
A
#
# COMPACT_ATOMS: atom_id res chain seq x y z
N MET A 1 1.82 3.95 13.65
CA MET A 1 1.33 5.32 13.38
C MET A 1 -0.18 5.30 13.56
N PHE A 2 -0.74 6.16 14.40
CA PHE A 2 -2.18 6.23 14.62
C PHE A 2 -2.79 7.26 13.68
N PHE A 3 -3.79 6.85 12.89
CA PHE A 3 -4.51 7.70 11.96
C PHE A 3 -5.96 7.78 12.39
N GLU A 4 -6.42 8.97 12.74
CA GLU A 4 -7.84 9.24 12.95
C GLU A 4 -8.52 9.47 11.60
N LEU A 5 -9.65 8.80 11.39
CA LEU A 5 -10.47 8.95 10.21
C LEU A 5 -11.59 9.94 10.47
N GLU A 6 -11.91 10.72 9.44
CA GLU A 6 -13.15 11.48 9.46
C GLU A 6 -14.34 10.54 9.22
N LYS A 7 -15.52 10.93 9.72
CA LYS A 7 -16.74 10.13 9.57
C LYS A 7 -17.11 9.83 8.11
N LYS A 8 -16.73 10.73 7.17
CA LYS A 8 -16.93 10.56 5.74
C LYS A 8 -16.06 9.42 5.16
N ASP A 9 -14.90 9.17 5.76
CA ASP A 9 -13.93 8.21 5.23
C ASP A 9 -14.29 6.77 5.63
N LEU A 10 -15.06 6.61 6.71
CA LEU A 10 -15.59 5.32 7.16
C LEU A 10 -16.49 4.65 6.13
N GLU A 11 -17.15 5.43 5.26
CA GLU A 11 -18.01 4.90 4.19
C GLU A 11 -17.25 4.06 3.16
N PHE A 12 -15.93 4.29 3.03
CA PHE A 12 -15.07 3.52 2.13
C PHE A 12 -14.61 2.19 2.72
N ILE A 13 -14.76 1.99 4.03
CA ILE A 13 -14.41 0.75 4.72
C ILE A 13 -15.58 -0.23 4.60
N LYS A 14 -15.53 -1.07 3.57
CA LYS A 14 -16.61 -2.03 3.26
C LYS A 14 -16.41 -3.41 3.90
N GLY A 15 -15.24 -3.66 4.49
CA GLY A 15 -14.93 -4.94 5.12
C GLY A 15 -15.29 -4.96 6.60
N ASP A 16 -16.12 -5.91 7.03
CA ASP A 16 -16.48 -6.09 8.44
C ASP A 16 -15.27 -6.37 9.35
N SER A 17 -14.19 -6.94 8.79
CA SER A 17 -12.93 -7.21 9.49
C SER A 17 -11.96 -6.03 9.52
N GLN A 18 -12.29 -4.93 8.85
CA GLN A 18 -11.42 -3.75 8.71
C GLN A 18 -11.86 -2.61 9.63
N LEU A 19 -12.90 -2.82 10.43
CA LEU A 19 -13.46 -1.76 11.25
C LEU A 19 -13.52 -2.23 12.71
N GLU A 20 -12.69 -1.63 13.55
CA GLU A 20 -12.77 -1.85 14.99
C GLU A 20 -14.06 -1.22 15.53
N LYS A 21 -14.67 -1.86 16.52
CA LYS A 21 -15.89 -1.36 17.15
C LYS A 21 -15.61 -1.04 18.60
N GLU A 22 -16.04 0.13 19.03
CA GLU A 22 -16.00 0.53 20.43
C GLU A 22 -17.39 0.33 21.05
N LYS A 23 -17.44 -0.20 22.28
CA LYS A 23 -18.68 -0.31 23.05
C LYS A 23 -18.85 0.92 23.91
N GLY A 24 -19.87 1.73 23.60
CA GLY A 24 -20.27 2.83 24.47
C GLY A 24 -20.87 2.35 25.79
N ALA A 25 -20.98 3.25 26.77
CA ALA A 25 -21.59 2.98 28.08
C ALA A 25 -23.04 2.44 27.98
N ASP A 26 -23.72 2.76 26.87
CA ASP A 26 -25.10 2.37 26.58
C ASP A 26 -25.20 0.94 25.98
N GLY A 27 -24.07 0.24 25.82
CA GLY A 27 -23.98 -1.08 25.20
C GLY A 27 -24.08 -1.08 23.67
N LYS A 28 -24.26 0.08 23.03
CA LYS A 28 -24.24 0.21 21.56
C LYS A 28 -22.80 0.15 21.04
N GLU A 29 -22.59 -0.66 20.00
CA GLU A 29 -21.33 -0.70 19.26
C GLU A 29 -21.33 0.41 18.21
N THR A 30 -20.32 1.27 18.27
CA THR A 30 -20.05 2.29 17.25
C THR A 30 -18.75 1.99 16.55
N ALA A 31 -18.67 2.37 15.27
CA ALA A 31 -17.43 2.28 14.53
C ALA A 31 -16.32 3.09 15.21
N TYR A 32 -15.15 2.49 15.40
CA TYR A 32 -13.97 3.17 15.86
C TYR A 32 -13.36 3.95 14.70
N ASN A 33 -13.09 5.23 14.90
CA ASN A 33 -12.65 6.15 13.86
C ASN A 33 -11.12 6.24 13.80
N GLY A 34 -10.41 5.14 14.01
CA GLY A 34 -8.96 5.13 14.07
C GLY A 34 -8.36 3.88 13.45
N PHE A 35 -7.24 4.05 12.76
CA PHE A 35 -6.41 2.96 12.25
C PHE A 35 -5.01 3.04 12.82
N LEU A 36 -4.53 1.89 13.31
CA LEU A 36 -3.13 1.72 13.64
C LEU A 36 -2.42 1.03 12.48
N ILE A 37 -1.53 1.76 11.81
CA ILE A 37 -0.67 1.20 10.76
C ILE A 37 0.73 0.99 11.33
N ASN A 38 1.17 -0.26 11.35
CA ASN A 38 2.54 -0.64 11.69
C ASN A 38 3.33 -0.77 10.40
N LEU A 39 4.06 0.29 10.04
CA LEU A 39 4.90 0.29 8.86
C LEU A 39 6.21 -0.44 9.16
N ILE A 40 6.55 -1.42 8.32
CA ILE A 40 7.87 -2.05 8.33
C ILE A 40 8.59 -1.62 7.05
N ASP A 41 9.76 -1.03 7.21
CA ASP A 41 10.63 -0.65 6.10
C ASP A 41 11.60 -1.79 5.83
N SER A 42 11.48 -2.43 4.66
CA SER A 42 12.41 -3.47 4.21
C SER A 42 13.33 -2.90 3.12
N PRO A 43 14.63 -3.20 3.14
CA PRO A 43 15.55 -2.77 2.09
C PRO A 43 15.13 -3.29 0.72
N GLY A 44 15.10 -2.42 -0.29
CA GLY A 44 14.63 -2.80 -1.62
C GLY A 44 15.65 -3.60 -2.45
N HIS A 45 16.94 -3.54 -2.11
CA HIS A 45 18.02 -4.06 -2.96
C HIS A 45 18.09 -5.60 -2.95
N VAL A 46 18.52 -6.19 -4.08
CA VAL A 46 18.57 -7.65 -4.28
C VAL A 46 19.42 -8.38 -3.25
N ASP A 47 20.46 -7.71 -2.74
CA ASP A 47 21.36 -8.26 -1.72
C ASP A 47 20.67 -8.53 -0.37
N PHE A 48 19.51 -7.92 -0.11
CA PHE A 48 18.75 -8.06 1.14
C PHE A 48 17.46 -8.88 0.97
N SER A 49 17.41 -9.75 -0.03
CA SER A 49 16.23 -10.58 -0.33
C SER A 49 15.73 -11.43 0.86
N SER A 50 16.61 -11.84 1.77
CA SER A 50 16.25 -12.55 3.01
C SER A 50 15.47 -11.67 3.99
N GLU A 51 15.86 -10.40 4.14
CA GLU A 51 15.18 -9.43 5.01
C GLU A 51 13.81 -9.03 4.45
N VAL A 52 13.72 -8.87 3.13
CA VAL A 52 12.44 -8.64 2.44
C VAL A 52 11.48 -9.79 2.68
N THR A 53 11.95 -11.03 2.52
CA THR A 53 11.12 -12.23 2.74
C THR A 53 10.68 -12.35 4.20
N ALA A 54 11.57 -12.07 5.15
CA ALA A 54 11.24 -12.07 6.57
C ALA A 54 10.18 -11.00 6.91
N THR A 55 10.31 -9.80 6.35
CA THR A 55 9.35 -8.70 6.53
C THR A 55 7.98 -9.08 5.98
N LEU A 56 7.95 -9.60 4.76
CA LEU A 56 6.72 -10.05 4.10
C LEU A 56 5.97 -11.07 4.96
N ARG A 57 6.65 -12.05 5.57
CA ARG A 57 5.99 -13.05 6.44
C ARG A 57 5.38 -12.50 7.73
N VAL A 58 5.79 -11.32 8.16
CA VAL A 58 5.31 -10.67 9.38
C VAL A 58 4.19 -9.66 9.08
N THR A 59 4.02 -9.25 7.82
CA THR A 59 3.00 -8.27 7.42
C THR A 59 1.78 -8.93 6.77
N ASP A 60 0.61 -8.33 6.98
CA ASP A 60 -0.64 -8.77 6.33
C ASP A 60 -0.74 -8.31 4.88
N SER A 61 -0.06 -7.20 4.56
CA SER A 61 -0.07 -6.56 3.24
C SER A 61 1.30 -5.96 2.91
N ALA A 62 1.52 -5.65 1.64
CA ALA A 62 2.73 -5.00 1.16
C ALA A 62 2.37 -3.89 0.15
N SER A 63 3.05 -2.76 0.24
CA SER A 63 2.94 -1.69 -0.77
C SER A 63 4.04 -1.87 -1.81
N VAL A 64 3.65 -2.05 -3.08
CA VAL A 64 4.57 -2.22 -4.21
C VAL A 64 4.67 -0.90 -4.94
N VAL A 65 5.83 -0.25 -4.80
CA VAL A 65 6.09 1.07 -5.38
C VAL A 65 6.71 0.93 -6.77
N VAL A 66 6.03 1.43 -7.79
CA VAL A 66 6.50 1.45 -9.18
C VAL A 66 6.82 2.88 -9.60
N HIS A 67 7.96 3.08 -10.25
CA HIS A 67 8.33 4.39 -10.76
C HIS A 67 7.59 4.66 -12.06
N CYS A 68 6.90 5.79 -12.16
CA CYS A 68 6.07 6.12 -13.31
C CYS A 68 6.90 6.16 -14.61
N VAL A 69 7.99 6.93 -14.64
CA VAL A 69 8.83 7.01 -15.85
C VAL A 69 9.57 5.71 -16.18
N SER A 70 10.17 5.03 -15.19
CA SER A 70 11.00 3.85 -15.44
C SER A 70 10.20 2.55 -15.59
N GLY A 71 8.91 2.56 -15.26
CA GLY A 71 8.05 1.39 -15.26
C GLY A 71 8.44 0.34 -14.23
N VAL A 72 8.07 -0.91 -14.51
CA VAL A 72 8.35 -2.07 -13.66
C VAL A 72 9.76 -2.58 -13.93
N CYS A 73 10.64 -2.45 -12.94
CA CYS A 73 11.99 -3.01 -12.99
C CYS A 73 11.99 -4.49 -12.57
N VAL A 74 13.03 -5.24 -12.98
CA VAL A 74 13.23 -6.66 -12.62
C VAL A 74 13.16 -6.90 -11.11
N GLN A 75 13.71 -5.97 -10.32
CA GLN A 75 13.68 -6.03 -8.86
C GLN A 75 12.25 -5.91 -8.31
N THR A 76 11.46 -4.97 -8.83
CA THR A 76 10.05 -4.79 -8.45
C THR A 76 9.22 -6.02 -8.79
N GLU A 77 9.44 -6.61 -9.97
CA GLU A 77 8.80 -7.88 -10.35
C GLU A 77 9.16 -9.02 -9.40
N THR A 78 10.44 -9.13 -9.02
CA THR A 78 10.92 -10.18 -8.12
C THR A 78 10.27 -10.09 -6.75
N VAL A 79 10.23 -8.89 -6.15
CA VAL A 79 9.60 -8.65 -4.85
C VAL A 79 8.08 -8.86 -4.91
N LEU A 80 7.44 -8.42 -6.01
CA LEU A 80 6.01 -8.67 -6.22
C LEU A 80 5.70 -10.16 -6.30
N ARG A 81 6.49 -10.94 -7.04
CA ARG A 81 6.34 -12.41 -7.11
C ARG A 81 6.53 -13.06 -5.74
N GLN A 82 7.52 -12.62 -4.96
CA GLN A 82 7.73 -13.10 -3.60
C GLN A 82 6.53 -12.82 -2.69
N ALA A 83 5.99 -11.60 -2.72
CA ALA A 83 4.81 -11.23 -1.94
C ALA A 83 3.58 -12.09 -2.28
N ILE A 84 3.37 -12.39 -3.56
CA ILE A 84 2.27 -13.26 -4.01
C ILE A 84 2.48 -14.71 -3.53
N VAL A 85 3.71 -15.23 -3.59
CA VAL A 85 4.05 -16.58 -3.10
C VAL A 85 3.80 -16.70 -1.59
N GLU A 86 4.13 -15.65 -0.83
CA GLU A 86 3.86 -15.57 0.61
C GLU A 86 2.38 -15.25 0.92
N ARG A 87 1.50 -15.21 -0.09
CA ARG A 87 0.04 -14.98 0.01
C ARG A 87 -0.35 -13.62 0.61
N ILE A 88 0.53 -12.64 0.49
CA ILE A 88 0.29 -11.27 0.93
C ILE A 88 -0.55 -10.56 -0.13
N LYS A 89 -1.36 -9.59 0.30
CA LYS A 89 -2.11 -8.73 -0.62
C LYS A 89 -1.26 -7.50 -1.01
N PRO A 90 -0.69 -7.46 -2.23
CA PRO A 90 0.06 -6.28 -2.67
C PRO A 90 -0.89 -5.14 -3.05
N VAL A 91 -0.52 -3.92 -2.66
CA VAL A 91 -1.16 -2.67 -3.09
C VAL A 91 -0.18 -1.94 -4.00
N LEU A 92 -0.57 -1.69 -5.24
CA LEU A 92 0.27 -0.96 -6.20
C LEU A 92 0.25 0.54 -5.91
N PHE A 93 1.42 1.15 -5.85
CA PHE A 93 1.60 2.58 -5.68
C PHE A 93 2.48 3.16 -6.80
N MET A 94 1.90 4.06 -7.60
CA MET A 94 2.59 4.74 -8.69
C MET A 94 3.33 5.97 -8.16
N ASN A 95 4.66 5.96 -8.26
CA ASN A 95 5.55 6.96 -7.67
C ASN A 95 6.25 7.82 -8.74
N LYS A 96 6.51 9.08 -8.39
CA LYS A 96 7.12 10.10 -9.25
C LYS A 96 6.30 10.50 -10.48
N MET A 97 4.98 10.66 -10.29
CA MET A 97 4.07 11.17 -11.33
C MET A 97 4.37 12.62 -11.71
N ASP A 98 4.85 13.41 -10.75
CA ASP A 98 5.35 14.77 -10.94
C ASP A 98 6.45 14.84 -12.00
N ARG A 99 7.38 13.88 -12.02
CA ARG A 99 8.41 13.80 -13.05
C ARG A 99 7.83 13.57 -14.45
N ALA A 100 6.80 12.75 -14.55
CA ALA A 100 6.14 12.45 -15.82
C ALA A 100 5.35 13.66 -16.35
N LEU A 101 4.69 14.41 -15.45
CA LEU A 101 3.82 15.54 -15.77
C LEU A 101 4.56 16.88 -15.92
N LEU A 102 5.50 17.17 -15.01
CA LEU A 102 6.14 18.49 -14.88
C LEU A 102 7.51 18.52 -15.55
N GLU A 103 8.33 17.48 -15.41
CA GLU A 103 9.67 17.46 -16.00
C GLU A 103 9.63 17.00 -17.47
N LEU A 104 9.00 15.84 -17.73
CA LEU A 104 8.93 15.25 -19.07
C LEU A 104 7.76 15.77 -19.91
N GLN A 105 6.78 16.42 -19.27
CA GLN A 105 5.60 16.99 -19.92
C GLN A 105 4.93 16.01 -20.90
N LEU A 106 4.78 14.75 -20.47
CA LEU A 106 4.14 13.73 -21.30
C LEU A 106 2.67 14.09 -21.53
N GLU A 107 2.19 13.84 -22.75
CA GLU A 107 0.78 13.99 -23.06
C GLU A 107 -0.08 13.03 -22.23
N GLN A 108 -1.31 13.45 -21.93
CA GLN A 108 -2.25 12.67 -21.10
C GLN A 108 -2.49 11.27 -21.68
N GLU A 109 -2.59 11.17 -23.00
CA GLU A 109 -2.78 9.89 -23.69
C GLU A 109 -1.53 8.99 -23.57
N GLY A 110 -0.33 9.57 -23.65
CA GLY A 110 0.92 8.85 -23.45
C GLY A 110 1.05 8.31 -22.02
N LEU A 111 0.64 9.10 -21.02
CA LEU A 111 0.60 8.64 -19.63
C LEU A 111 -0.41 7.52 -19.43
N PHE A 112 -1.61 7.64 -19.99
CA PHE A 112 -2.65 6.62 -19.89
C PHE A 112 -2.27 5.30 -20.56
N GLN A 113 -1.49 5.33 -21.64
CA GLN A 113 -1.02 4.10 -22.30
C GLN A 113 0.17 3.45 -21.59
N THR A 114 0.89 4.21 -20.76
CA THR A 114 2.08 3.71 -20.04
C THR A 114 1.72 3.00 -18.73
N PHE A 115 0.54 3.24 -18.17
CA PHE A 115 0.08 2.75 -16.86
C PHE A 115 -1.27 2.05 -16.92
#